data_AF-A0A3D1JFL1-F1
#
_entry.id   AF-A0A3D1JFL1-F1
#
_cell.length_a   1.000
_cell.length_b   1.000
_cell.length_c   1.000
_cell.angle_alpha   90.00
_cell.angle_beta   90.00
_cell.angle_gamma   90.00
#
_symmetry.space_group_name_H-M   'P 1'
#
loop_
_entity.id
_entity.type
_entity.pdbx_description
1 polymer ?
#
loop_
_entity_poly.entity_id
_entity_poly.type
_entity_poly.pdbx_seq_one_letter_code
_entity_poly.pdbx_strand_id
1 'polypeptide(L)'
;MTDPSSLTIVNVGYRSTNYWVVSAGTARLLVDLGWPGTLGTMKANLKKMGIPLHEIRYAFATHYHIDHAGLAEELKREGVPLLVLDVQVSAIPRMKTWTKPADHFVEITPEGNVVIPCSQSRQLLHQIGIAGEILHTPGHSEHCVSLLLDNGAVFTGDLPLEAYAFDNPIALDSWKLLRARGAKRVYPAHGPIRDLDHPLT
;
A
#
# COMPACT_ATOMS: atom_id res chain seq x y z
N MET A 1 4.54 -29.34 7.17
CA MET A 1 3.18 -28.77 7.16
C MET A 1 3.32 -27.32 7.60
N THR A 2 3.22 -26.38 6.67
CA THR A 2 3.30 -24.94 6.97
C THR A 2 2.05 -24.55 7.75
N ASP A 3 2.24 -23.90 8.90
CA ASP A 3 1.17 -23.32 9.68
C ASP A 3 0.34 -22.38 8.78
N PRO A 4 -0.95 -22.68 8.52
CA PRO A 4 -1.80 -21.85 7.66
C PRO A 4 -2.09 -20.46 8.25
N SER A 5 -1.53 -20.11 9.42
CA SER A 5 -1.72 -18.82 10.08
C SER A 5 -0.55 -17.84 9.98
N SER A 6 0.60 -18.21 9.39
CA SER A 6 1.75 -17.29 9.31
C SER A 6 1.68 -16.40 8.07
N LEU A 7 1.46 -15.09 8.28
CA LEU A 7 1.62 -14.08 7.23
C LEU A 7 3.11 -13.92 6.87
N THR A 8 3.42 -13.78 5.58
CA THR A 8 4.75 -13.37 5.12
C THR A 8 4.70 -11.98 4.50
N ILE A 9 5.71 -11.16 4.78
CA ILE A 9 5.84 -9.79 4.25
C ILE A 9 7.13 -9.74 3.42
N VAL A 10 7.02 -9.41 2.14
CA VAL A 10 8.15 -9.34 1.22
C VAL A 10 8.21 -7.97 0.57
N ASN A 11 9.40 -7.36 0.54
CA ASN A 11 9.62 -6.14 -0.23
C ASN A 11 9.94 -6.50 -1.69
N VAL A 12 9.10 -6.04 -2.61
CA VAL A 12 9.29 -6.12 -4.07
C VAL A 12 9.65 -4.76 -4.67
N GLY A 13 9.94 -3.79 -3.80
CA GLY A 13 10.39 -2.44 -4.08
C GLY A 13 11.59 -2.34 -5.00
N TYR A 14 11.69 -1.19 -5.65
CA TYR A 14 12.84 -0.79 -6.47
C TYR A 14 13.00 0.72 -6.42
N ARG A 15 14.17 1.22 -6.86
CA ARG A 15 14.60 2.60 -6.63
C ARG A 15 14.62 2.87 -5.12
N SER A 16 14.07 4.00 -4.68
CA SER A 16 13.97 4.43 -3.29
C SER A 16 12.59 4.17 -2.67
N THR A 17 11.71 3.43 -3.34
CA THR A 17 10.34 3.15 -2.87
C THR A 17 10.18 1.66 -2.55
N ASN A 18 9.65 1.36 -1.37
CA ASN A 18 9.25 0.03 -0.95
C ASN A 18 7.86 -0.30 -1.49
N TYR A 19 7.71 -1.52 -1.99
CA TYR A 19 6.42 -2.09 -2.39
C TYR A 19 6.29 -3.41 -1.65
N TRP A 20 5.20 -3.63 -0.95
CA TRP A 20 5.09 -4.76 -0.02
C TRP A 20 4.09 -5.78 -0.51
N VAL A 21 4.45 -7.06 -0.44
CA VAL A 21 3.51 -8.16 -0.64
C VAL A 21 3.26 -8.84 0.69
N VAL A 22 2.01 -8.76 1.15
CA VAL A 22 1.53 -9.51 2.31
C VAL A 22 0.86 -10.78 1.80
N SER A 23 1.34 -11.94 2.24
CA SER A 23 0.84 -13.24 1.78
C SER A 23 0.23 -14.05 2.93
N ALA A 24 -0.95 -14.62 2.68
CA ALA A 24 -1.61 -15.64 3.48
C ALA A 24 -1.75 -16.91 2.62
N GLY A 25 -0.85 -17.87 2.80
CA GLY A 25 -0.71 -18.98 1.85
C GLY A 25 -0.39 -18.47 0.44
N THR A 26 -1.25 -18.78 -0.53
CA THR A 26 -1.14 -18.32 -1.92
C THR A 26 -1.94 -17.05 -2.22
N ALA A 27 -2.70 -16.52 -1.26
CA ALA A 27 -3.40 -15.27 -1.44
C ALA A 27 -2.47 -14.10 -1.08
N ARG A 28 -2.36 -13.12 -1.99
CA ARG A 28 -1.46 -11.98 -1.82
C ARG A 28 -2.17 -10.64 -1.93
N LEU A 29 -1.72 -9.68 -1.14
CA LEU A 29 -2.06 -8.27 -1.22
C LEU A 29 -0.80 -7.47 -1.56
N LEU A 30 -0.82 -6.73 -2.66
CA LEU A 30 0.25 -5.80 -3.03
C LEU A 30 -0.07 -4.40 -2.47
N VAL A 31 0.88 -3.83 -1.73
CA VAL A 31 0.84 -2.50 -1.13
C VAL A 31 1.83 -1.60 -1.87
N ASP A 32 1.31 -0.52 -2.46
CA ASP A 32 1.98 0.39 -3.39
C ASP A 32 2.41 -0.26 -4.72
N LEU A 33 2.30 0.52 -5.79
CA LEU A 33 2.08 0.03 -7.15
C LEU A 33 3.08 0.59 -8.16
N GLY A 34 4.29 0.92 -7.73
CA GLY A 34 5.34 1.29 -8.68
C GLY A 34 5.23 2.70 -9.27
N TRP A 35 6.28 3.06 -10.00
CA TRP A 35 6.37 4.26 -10.84
C TRP A 35 5.76 4.05 -12.23
N PRO A 36 5.26 5.09 -12.92
CA PRO A 36 4.78 4.94 -14.28
C PRO A 36 5.87 4.41 -15.23
N GLY A 37 5.48 3.61 -16.23
CA GLY A 37 6.42 3.05 -17.22
C GLY A 37 7.38 1.99 -16.67
N THR A 38 7.15 1.46 -15.46
CA THR A 38 8.04 0.48 -14.80
C THR A 38 7.42 -0.89 -14.56
N LEU A 39 6.33 -1.25 -15.26
CA LEU A 39 5.65 -2.55 -15.12
C LEU A 39 6.61 -3.73 -15.29
N GLY A 40 7.54 -3.66 -16.25
CA GLY A 40 8.56 -4.68 -16.46
C GLY A 40 9.44 -4.92 -15.22
N THR A 41 9.84 -3.84 -14.53
CA THR A 41 10.62 -3.91 -13.30
C THR A 41 9.82 -4.54 -12.17
N MET A 42 8.55 -4.11 -11.98
CA MET A 42 7.65 -4.70 -10.99
C MET A 42 7.48 -6.21 -11.21
N LYS A 43 7.17 -6.64 -12.45
CA LYS A 43 7.03 -8.06 -12.80
C LYS A 43 8.32 -8.85 -12.59
N ALA A 44 9.47 -8.26 -12.91
CA ALA A 44 10.77 -8.91 -12.68
C ALA A 44 11.05 -9.11 -11.18
N ASN A 45 10.75 -8.11 -10.35
CA ASN A 45 10.91 -8.21 -8.89
C ASN A 45 9.95 -9.23 -8.27
N LEU A 46 8.66 -9.19 -8.63
CA LEU A 46 7.69 -10.20 -8.20
C LEU A 46 8.16 -11.61 -8.56
N LYS A 47 8.59 -11.82 -9.80
CA LYS A 47 9.15 -13.12 -10.24
C LYS A 47 10.37 -13.53 -9.45
N LYS A 48 11.32 -12.62 -9.22
CA LYS A 48 12.54 -12.88 -8.42
C LYS A 48 12.21 -13.32 -7.00
N MET A 49 11.15 -12.77 -6.42
CA MET A 49 10.69 -13.11 -5.08
C MET A 49 9.72 -14.31 -5.04
N GLY A 50 9.51 -15.00 -6.16
CA GLY A 50 8.63 -16.16 -6.23
C GLY A 50 7.15 -15.81 -6.04
N ILE A 51 6.75 -14.62 -6.48
CA ILE A 51 5.38 -14.11 -6.37
C ILE A 51 4.72 -14.09 -7.76
N PRO A 52 4.00 -15.16 -8.15
CA PRO A 52 3.12 -15.13 -9.30
C PRO A 52 2.04 -14.05 -9.22
N LEU A 53 1.82 -13.38 -10.35
CA LEU A 53 0.88 -12.26 -10.45
C LEU A 53 -0.58 -12.69 -10.22
N HIS A 54 -0.97 -13.89 -10.70
CA HIS A 54 -2.33 -14.42 -10.59
C HIS A 54 -2.76 -14.75 -9.15
N GLU A 55 -1.82 -14.78 -8.21
CA GLU A 55 -2.06 -14.99 -6.78
C GLU A 55 -2.24 -13.65 -6.03
N ILE A 56 -1.95 -12.51 -6.68
CA ILE A 56 -2.28 -11.19 -6.15
C ILE A 56 -3.78 -10.96 -6.30
N ARG A 57 -4.49 -11.06 -5.18
CA ARG A 57 -5.95 -10.92 -5.12
C ARG A 57 -6.40 -9.48 -5.25
N TYR A 58 -5.61 -8.59 -4.65
CA TYR A 58 -5.79 -7.15 -4.73
C TYR A 58 -4.44 -6.45 -4.69
N ALA A 59 -4.38 -5.32 -5.37
CA ALA A 59 -3.31 -4.36 -5.27
C ALA A 59 -3.93 -3.02 -4.85
N PHE A 60 -3.34 -2.30 -3.91
CA PHE A 60 -3.79 -0.94 -3.55
C PHE A 60 -2.61 0.00 -3.35
N ALA A 61 -2.84 1.28 -3.59
CA ALA A 61 -1.89 2.34 -3.28
C ALA A 61 -2.21 2.95 -1.91
N THR A 62 -1.20 3.16 -1.09
CA THR A 62 -1.32 3.90 0.18
C THR A 62 -1.80 5.33 -0.08
N HIS A 63 -1.41 5.92 -1.20
CA HIS A 63 -1.91 7.20 -1.70
C HIS A 63 -1.61 7.35 -3.21
N TYR A 64 -2.25 8.31 -3.88
CA TYR A 64 -2.18 8.47 -5.34
C TYR A 64 -1.13 9.50 -5.77
N HIS A 65 0.13 9.22 -5.42
CA HIS A 65 1.30 9.84 -6.04
C HIS A 65 1.94 8.87 -7.05
N ILE A 66 2.75 9.44 -7.94
CA ILE A 66 3.26 8.75 -9.13
C ILE A 66 4.05 7.48 -8.78
N ASP A 67 4.73 7.47 -7.64
CA ASP A 67 5.60 6.38 -7.21
C ASP A 67 4.93 5.27 -6.40
N HIS A 68 3.66 5.47 -6.04
CA HIS A 68 2.83 4.54 -5.26
C HIS A 68 1.62 4.02 -6.03
N ALA A 69 1.18 4.72 -7.07
CA ALA A 69 0.01 4.34 -7.87
C ALA A 69 0.30 4.30 -9.38
N GLY A 70 1.57 4.43 -9.79
CA GLY A 70 1.96 4.64 -11.18
C GLY A 70 1.61 3.49 -12.13
N LEU A 71 1.60 2.23 -11.64
CA LEU A 71 1.25 1.05 -12.44
C LEU A 71 -0.18 0.55 -12.20
N ALA A 72 -1.04 1.31 -11.51
CA ALA A 72 -2.35 0.81 -11.09
C ALA A 72 -3.20 0.31 -12.28
N GLU A 73 -3.27 1.09 -13.37
CA GLU A 73 -3.97 0.67 -14.60
C GLU A 73 -3.30 -0.51 -15.29
N GLU A 74 -1.97 -0.50 -15.38
CA GLU A 74 -1.19 -1.56 -16.03
C GLU A 74 -1.34 -2.91 -15.30
N LEU A 75 -1.36 -2.91 -13.97
CA LEU A 75 -1.61 -4.09 -13.15
C LEU A 75 -3.02 -4.64 -13.34
N LYS A 76 -4.04 -3.76 -13.49
CA LYS A 76 -5.41 -4.21 -13.85
C LYS A 76 -5.43 -4.92 -15.20
N ARG A 77 -4.71 -4.40 -16.20
CA ARG A 77 -4.60 -5.04 -17.52
C ARG A 77 -3.91 -6.39 -17.49
N GLU A 78 -3.06 -6.62 -16.49
CA GLU A 78 -2.44 -7.91 -16.20
C GLU A 78 -3.33 -8.83 -15.33
N GLY A 79 -4.55 -8.41 -15.02
CA GLY A 79 -5.55 -9.21 -14.29
C GLY A 79 -5.53 -9.04 -12.77
N VAL A 80 -4.80 -8.05 -12.23
CA VAL A 80 -4.78 -7.77 -10.78
C VAL A 80 -5.84 -6.72 -10.44
N PRO A 81 -6.88 -7.04 -9.65
CA PRO A 81 -7.88 -6.07 -9.23
C PRO A 81 -7.27 -4.92 -8.42
N LEU A 82 -7.63 -3.68 -8.76
CA LEU A 82 -7.23 -2.49 -8.00
C LEU A 82 -8.22 -2.25 -6.86
N LEU A 83 -7.80 -2.49 -5.62
CA LEU A 83 -8.56 -2.11 -4.44
C LEU A 83 -8.39 -0.61 -4.21
N VAL A 84 -9.52 0.11 -4.14
CA VAL A 84 -9.58 1.57 -3.97
C VAL A 84 -10.41 1.87 -2.73
N LEU A 85 -9.88 2.68 -1.82
CA LEU A 85 -10.64 3.14 -0.67
C LEU A 85 -11.47 4.37 -1.05
N ASP A 86 -12.67 4.50 -0.50
CA ASP A 86 -13.61 5.60 -0.75
C ASP A 86 -12.96 6.99 -0.64
N VAL A 87 -12.13 7.21 0.37
CA VAL A 87 -11.36 8.45 0.59
C VAL A 87 -10.37 8.78 -0.54
N GLN A 88 -10.06 7.83 -1.43
CA GLN A 88 -9.07 7.96 -2.50
C GLN A 88 -9.68 8.20 -3.88
N VAL A 89 -10.98 7.97 -4.06
CA VAL A 89 -11.63 8.00 -5.39
C VAL A 89 -11.43 9.34 -6.11
N SER A 90 -11.50 10.46 -5.38
CA SER A 90 -11.34 11.80 -5.95
C SER A 90 -9.89 12.14 -6.34
N ALA A 91 -8.91 11.38 -5.83
CA ALA A 91 -7.49 11.62 -6.11
C ALA A 91 -7.00 10.94 -7.38
N ILE A 92 -7.64 9.84 -7.80
CA ILE A 92 -7.31 9.10 -9.02
C ILE A 92 -7.16 10.01 -10.25
N PRO A 93 -8.16 10.85 -10.62
CA PRO A 93 -8.03 11.71 -11.80
C PRO A 93 -6.95 12.79 -11.64
N ARG A 94 -6.55 13.12 -10.41
CA ARG A 94 -5.52 14.14 -10.13
C ARG A 94 -4.11 13.61 -10.38
N MET A 95 -3.88 12.30 -10.47
CA MET A 95 -2.55 11.76 -10.76
C MET A 95 -1.94 12.36 -12.03
N LYS A 96 -2.75 12.55 -13.07
CA LYS A 96 -2.30 13.09 -14.36
C LYS A 96 -1.65 14.46 -14.23
N THR A 97 -2.02 15.27 -13.24
CA THR A 97 -1.43 16.61 -13.03
C THR A 97 0.03 16.57 -12.60
N TRP A 98 0.49 15.42 -12.09
CA TRP A 98 1.84 15.21 -11.57
C TRP A 98 2.72 14.36 -12.49
N THR A 99 2.20 14.00 -13.68
CA THR A 99 2.91 13.17 -14.65
C THR A 99 3.35 13.99 -15.86
N LYS A 100 4.49 13.64 -16.44
CA LYS A 100 5.00 14.13 -17.71
C LYS A 100 4.80 13.07 -18.80
N PRO A 101 4.71 13.44 -20.08
CA PRO A 101 4.59 12.46 -21.16
C PRO A 101 5.69 11.39 -21.16
N ALA A 102 6.91 11.76 -20.76
CA ALA A 102 8.06 10.86 -20.66
C ALA A 102 7.96 9.83 -19.52
N ASP A 103 7.03 10.01 -18.57
CA ASP A 103 6.81 9.03 -17.50
C ASP A 103 6.01 7.83 -18.02
N HIS A 104 5.37 7.93 -19.18
CA HIS A 104 4.53 6.88 -19.76
C HIS A 104 3.38 6.43 -18.84
N PHE A 105 2.78 7.37 -18.10
CA PHE A 105 1.64 7.09 -17.24
C PHE A 105 0.39 6.69 -18.05
N VAL A 106 -0.23 5.60 -17.61
CA VAL A 106 -1.49 5.11 -18.16
C VAL A 106 -2.60 5.49 -17.19
N GLU A 107 -3.57 6.27 -17.68
CA GLU A 107 -4.68 6.75 -16.84
C GLU A 107 -5.50 5.59 -16.25
N ILE A 108 -5.77 5.69 -14.95
CA ILE A 108 -6.53 4.70 -14.19
C ILE A 108 -8.01 4.89 -14.50
N THR A 109 -8.62 3.88 -15.13
CA THR A 109 -10.06 3.88 -15.40
C THR A 109 -10.85 3.22 -14.27
N PRO A 110 -12.19 3.36 -14.22
CA PRO A 110 -13.02 2.65 -13.22
C PRO A 110 -13.06 1.13 -13.40
N GLU A 111 -12.88 0.62 -14.62
CA GLU A 111 -12.98 -0.82 -14.93
C GLU A 111 -11.89 -1.60 -14.20
N GLY A 112 -12.28 -2.64 -13.45
CA GLY A 112 -11.36 -3.44 -12.63
C GLY A 112 -11.02 -2.83 -11.26
N ASN A 113 -11.60 -1.68 -10.91
CA ASN A 113 -11.53 -1.15 -9.55
C ASN A 113 -12.52 -1.89 -8.64
N VAL A 114 -12.10 -2.14 -7.41
CA VAL A 114 -12.92 -2.65 -6.31
C VAL A 114 -12.94 -1.56 -5.25
N VAL A 115 -14.01 -0.76 -5.27
CA VAL A 115 -14.15 0.41 -4.39
C VAL A 115 -14.88 0.01 -3.12
N ILE A 116 -14.26 0.24 -1.96
CA ILE A 116 -14.86 -0.03 -0.65
C ILE A 116 -14.63 1.14 0.32
N PRO A 117 -15.50 1.35 1.31
CA PRO A 117 -15.15 2.21 2.44
C PRO A 117 -14.07 1.56 3.31
N CYS A 118 -13.21 2.37 3.94
CA CYS A 118 -12.19 1.88 4.88
C CYS A 118 -12.77 0.93 5.95
N SER A 119 -14.00 1.17 6.40
CA SER A 119 -14.70 0.33 7.39
C SER A 119 -14.97 -1.11 6.94
N GLN A 120 -14.99 -1.38 5.63
CA GLN A 120 -15.20 -2.73 5.07
C GLN A 120 -13.88 -3.46 4.77
N SER A 121 -12.74 -2.79 4.89
CA SER A 121 -11.43 -3.35 4.55
C SER A 121 -11.11 -4.63 5.33
N ARG A 122 -11.39 -4.65 6.65
CA ARG A 122 -11.18 -5.83 7.50
C ARG A 122 -11.93 -7.07 6.99
N GLN A 123 -13.20 -6.89 6.60
CA GLN A 123 -14.01 -7.99 6.07
C GLN A 123 -13.44 -8.52 4.75
N LEU A 124 -13.03 -7.63 3.84
CA LEU A 124 -12.43 -8.01 2.56
C LEU A 124 -11.07 -8.72 2.74
N LEU A 125 -10.20 -8.21 3.61
CA LEU A 125 -8.91 -8.83 3.90
C LEU A 125 -9.06 -10.22 4.52
N HIS A 126 -10.03 -10.39 5.42
CA HIS A 126 -10.33 -11.69 6.01
C HIS A 126 -10.74 -12.73 4.96
N GLN A 127 -11.45 -12.34 3.89
CA GLN A 127 -11.83 -13.25 2.79
C GLN A 127 -10.64 -13.82 2.01
N ILE A 128 -9.48 -13.15 2.08
CA ILE A 128 -8.22 -13.62 1.48
C ILE A 128 -7.22 -14.13 2.53
N GLY A 129 -7.67 -14.36 3.77
CA GLY A 129 -6.86 -14.92 4.86
C GLY A 129 -5.91 -13.92 5.53
N ILE A 130 -6.06 -12.62 5.28
CA ILE A 130 -5.23 -11.57 5.89
C ILE A 130 -5.98 -10.96 7.08
N ALA A 131 -5.42 -11.14 8.28
CA ALA A 131 -5.93 -10.52 9.50
C ALA A 131 -5.39 -9.09 9.66
N GLY A 132 -6.22 -8.10 9.35
CA GLY A 132 -5.87 -6.69 9.42
C GLY A 132 -6.97 -5.79 8.86
N GLU A 133 -6.69 -4.50 8.76
CA GLU A 133 -7.59 -3.48 8.21
C GLU A 133 -6.82 -2.34 7.53
N ILE A 134 -7.48 -1.61 6.64
CA ILE A 134 -6.96 -0.41 6.01
C ILE A 134 -7.63 0.80 6.66
N LEU A 135 -6.81 1.67 7.26
CA LEU A 135 -7.24 2.86 8.01
C LEU A 135 -6.97 4.11 7.20
N HIS A 136 -7.90 5.07 7.25
CA HIS A 136 -7.65 6.42 6.74
C HIS A 136 -6.64 7.12 7.65
N THR A 137 -5.50 7.49 7.08
CA THR A 137 -4.38 8.09 7.82
C THR A 137 -3.85 9.30 7.06
N PRO A 138 -4.62 10.40 6.99
CA PRO A 138 -4.19 11.62 6.31
C PRO A 138 -2.95 12.23 7.01
N GLY A 139 -2.23 13.08 6.29
CA GLY A 139 -1.06 13.77 6.84
C GLY A 139 -0.08 14.22 5.76
N HIS A 140 0.36 13.29 4.92
CA HIS A 140 1.08 13.63 3.67
C HIS A 140 0.11 14.16 2.61
N SER A 141 -1.07 13.55 2.54
CA SER A 141 -2.17 14.00 1.71
C SER A 141 -3.50 13.53 2.30
N GLU A 142 -4.62 14.14 1.89
CA GLU A 142 -5.96 13.84 2.42
C GLU A 142 -6.42 12.41 2.16
N HIS A 143 -5.91 11.77 1.09
CA HIS A 143 -6.27 10.43 0.67
C HIS A 143 -5.28 9.32 1.11
N CYS A 144 -4.39 9.62 2.06
CA CYS A 144 -3.48 8.61 2.59
C CYS A 144 -4.24 7.54 3.40
N VAL A 145 -3.89 6.28 3.18
CA VAL A 145 -4.35 5.14 3.97
C VAL A 145 -3.17 4.26 4.39
N SER A 146 -3.32 3.57 5.52
CA SER A 146 -2.34 2.62 6.05
C SER A 146 -2.96 1.24 6.20
N LEU A 147 -2.26 0.19 5.77
CA LEU A 147 -2.62 -1.20 6.12
C LEU A 147 -2.06 -1.52 7.51
N LEU A 148 -2.91 -1.93 8.44
CA LEU A 148 -2.53 -2.40 9.76
C LEU A 148 -2.91 -3.88 9.92
N LEU A 149 -1.93 -4.73 10.16
CA LEU A 149 -2.12 -6.14 10.46
C LEU A 149 -2.32 -6.37 11.96
N ASP A 150 -3.07 -7.40 12.33
CA ASP A 150 -3.40 -7.69 13.74
C ASP A 150 -2.16 -8.07 14.58
N ASN A 151 -1.04 -8.43 13.93
CA ASN A 151 0.25 -8.65 14.59
C ASN A 151 1.03 -7.34 14.89
N GLY A 152 0.49 -6.19 14.50
CA GLY A 152 1.07 -4.85 14.71
C GLY A 152 2.00 -4.36 13.60
N ALA A 153 2.17 -5.10 12.50
CA ALA A 153 2.84 -4.58 11.32
C ALA A 153 1.94 -3.55 10.62
N VAL A 154 2.47 -2.34 10.35
CA VAL A 154 1.74 -1.26 9.69
C VAL A 154 2.50 -0.76 8.46
N PHE A 155 1.81 -0.64 7.34
CA PHE A 155 2.32 -0.12 6.07
C PHE A 155 1.78 1.29 5.87
N THR A 156 2.64 2.29 6.02
CA THR A 156 2.21 3.68 6.25
C THR A 156 2.29 4.58 5.02
N GLY A 157 2.76 4.04 3.89
CA GLY A 157 3.08 4.87 2.72
C GLY A 157 4.06 5.96 3.10
N ASP A 158 3.69 7.19 2.76
CA ASP A 158 4.43 8.42 3.01
C ASP A 158 3.97 9.19 4.26
N LEU A 159 3.20 8.56 5.16
CA LEU A 159 2.85 9.22 6.42
C LEU A 159 4.13 9.77 7.09
N PRO A 160 4.25 11.09 7.31
CA PRO A 160 5.48 11.68 7.80
C PRO A 160 5.88 11.05 9.13
N LEU A 161 7.19 10.89 9.35
CA LEU A 161 7.71 10.36 10.60
C LEU A 161 7.16 11.16 11.77
N GLU A 162 6.60 10.49 12.77
CA GLU A 162 5.96 11.11 13.94
C GLU A 162 6.86 12.16 14.61
N ALA A 163 8.16 11.85 14.75
CA ALA A 163 9.16 12.74 15.33
C ALA A 163 9.40 14.04 14.54
N TYR A 164 9.05 14.07 13.24
CA TYR A 164 9.22 15.22 12.35
C TYR A 164 7.89 15.86 11.96
N ALA A 165 6.76 15.41 12.52
CA ALA A 165 5.42 15.89 12.20
C ALA A 165 4.90 16.92 13.22
N PHE A 166 5.77 17.61 13.95
CA PHE A 166 5.40 18.49 15.07
C PHE A 166 4.48 19.66 14.67
N ASP A 167 4.54 20.10 13.41
CA ASP A 167 3.68 21.13 12.82
C ASP A 167 2.57 20.56 11.94
N ASN A 168 2.41 19.23 11.89
CA ASN A 168 1.39 18.53 11.12
C ASN A 168 0.42 17.76 12.06
N PRO A 169 -0.57 18.44 12.66
CA PRO A 169 -1.49 17.82 13.61
C PRO A 169 -2.30 16.67 13.01
N ILE A 170 -2.59 16.72 11.70
CA ILE A 170 -3.30 15.68 10.97
C ILE A 170 -2.48 14.38 10.96
N ALA A 171 -1.19 14.47 10.63
CA ALA A 171 -0.29 13.32 10.67
C ALA A 171 -0.11 12.78 12.11
N LEU A 172 -0.05 13.66 13.12
CA LEU A 172 0.02 13.25 14.53
C LEU A 172 -1.24 12.49 14.96
N ASP A 173 -2.42 12.92 14.55
CA ASP A 173 -3.67 12.20 14.85
C ASP A 173 -3.76 10.85 14.13
N SER A 174 -3.21 10.74 12.92
CA SER A 174 -3.02 9.46 12.23
C SER A 174 -2.11 8.51 13.01
N TRP A 175 -0.99 9.01 13.57
CA TRP A 175 -0.13 8.19 14.43
C TRP A 175 -0.82 7.77 15.73
N LYS A 176 -1.58 8.66 16.38
CA LYS A 176 -2.40 8.32 17.56
C LYS A 176 -3.40 7.21 17.25
N LEU A 177 -4.08 7.30 16.11
CA LEU A 177 -5.01 6.26 15.64
C LEU A 177 -4.28 4.92 15.47
N LEU A 178 -3.15 4.90 14.76
CA LEU A 178 -2.37 3.68 14.52
C LEU A 178 -1.90 3.04 15.83
N ARG A 179 -1.39 3.83 16.79
CA ARG A 179 -1.01 3.36 18.13
C ARG A 179 -2.20 2.78 18.89
N ALA A 180 -3.34 3.48 18.90
CA ALA A 180 -4.56 3.01 19.55
C ALA A 180 -5.10 1.70 18.95
N ARG A 181 -4.81 1.44 17.68
CA ARG A 181 -5.16 0.18 16.98
C ARG A 181 -4.09 -0.90 17.08
N GLY A 182 -2.99 -0.68 17.80
CA GLY A 182 -1.98 -1.69 18.09
C GLY A 182 -0.82 -1.78 17.10
N ALA A 183 -0.55 -0.72 16.33
CA ALA A 183 0.65 -0.63 15.51
C ALA A 183 1.92 -0.73 16.37
N LYS A 184 2.90 -1.53 15.91
CA LYS A 184 4.16 -1.82 16.60
C LYS A 184 5.37 -1.70 15.70
N ARG A 185 5.26 -2.14 14.44
CA ARG A 185 6.37 -2.17 13.48
C ARG A 185 5.97 -1.52 12.17
N VAL A 186 6.70 -0.50 11.77
CA VAL A 186 6.42 0.34 10.60
C VAL A 186 7.17 -0.16 9.37
N TYR A 187 6.44 -0.33 8.29
CA TYR A 187 6.87 -0.66 6.94
C TYR A 187 6.58 0.55 6.05
N PRO A 188 7.46 1.57 6.01
CA PRO A 188 7.19 2.78 5.26
C PRO A 188 7.36 2.54 3.75
N ALA A 189 6.83 3.43 2.92
CA ALA A 189 7.15 3.41 1.49
C ALA A 189 8.56 3.97 1.21
N HIS A 190 9.08 4.85 2.07
CA HIS A 190 10.46 5.33 1.98
C HIS A 190 11.23 5.14 3.29
N GLY A 191 12.48 4.69 3.16
CA GLY A 191 13.35 4.44 4.31
C GLY A 191 13.23 3.02 4.88
N PRO A 192 13.92 2.76 6.02
CA PRO A 192 14.00 1.43 6.60
C PRO A 192 12.74 1.05 7.40
N ILE A 193 12.52 -0.27 7.52
CA ILE A 193 11.60 -0.82 8.52
C ILE A 193 12.08 -0.41 9.91
N ARG A 194 11.17 0.00 10.78
CA ARG A 194 11.48 0.43 12.16
C ARG A 194 10.41 -0.01 13.14
N ASP A 195 10.80 -0.18 14.40
CA ASP A 195 9.81 -0.32 15.47
C ASP A 195 9.23 1.06 15.80
N LEU A 196 7.97 1.11 16.20
CA LEU A 196 7.26 2.35 16.47
C LEU A 196 7.69 2.99 17.81
N ASP A 197 8.17 2.15 18.74
CA ASP A 197 8.59 2.56 20.08
C ASP A 197 10.12 2.70 20.23
N HIS A 198 10.89 2.37 19.20
CA HIS A 198 12.34 2.63 19.17
C HIS A 198 12.64 3.81 18.24
N PRO A 199 13.31 4.87 18.72
CA PRO A 199 13.70 6.00 17.88
C PRO A 199 14.61 5.55 16.74
N LEU A 200 14.54 6.26 15.61
CA LEU A 200 15.55 6.20 14.56
C LEU A 200 16.87 6.69 15.16
N THR A 201 17.81 5.78 15.43
CA THR A 201 19.20 6.10 15.76
C THR A 201 19.93 6.65 14.55
#